data_AF-A0AAE9VRW0-F1
#
_entry.id   AF-A0AAE9VRW0-F1
#
_cell.length_a   1.000
_cell.length_b   1.000
_cell.length_c   1.000
_cell.angle_alpha   90.00
_cell.angle_beta   90.00
_cell.angle_gamma   90.00
#
_symmetry.space_group_name_H-M   'P 1'
#
loop_
_entity.id
_entity.type
_entity.pdbx_description
1 polymer ?
#
loop_
_entity_poly.entity_id
_entity_poly.type
_entity_poly.pdbx_seq_one_letter_code
_entity_poly.pdbx_strand_id
1 'polypeptide(L)'
;MKIKAAVVVLAFILGMPWAFAERTCRTDSFGTTRCNDGTTYRTDSFGTTRDNRGNSWRTDSFGTTRGSDGSTYRTDSFGTTRDNQGNSWRTDSFGTTRGSDGSTCRTDSFGTVRCK
;
A
#
# COMPACT_ATOMS: atom_id res chain seq x y z
N MET A 1 18.83 -6.11 8.03
CA MET A 1 17.46 -6.49 7.62
C MET A 1 16.48 -5.45 8.14
N LYS A 2 16.09 -4.47 7.30
CA LYS A 2 15.14 -3.42 7.67
C LYS A 2 14.21 -3.19 6.48
N ILE A 3 13.15 -4.00 6.40
CA ILE A 3 12.09 -3.86 5.38
C ILE A 3 11.28 -2.64 5.80
N LYS A 4 11.54 -1.50 5.15
CA LYS A 4 10.87 -0.24 5.46
C LYS A 4 9.69 -0.04 4.49
N ALA A 5 8.50 -0.02 5.08
CA ALA A 5 7.43 0.99 4.94
C ALA A 5 6.96 1.46 3.55
N ALA A 6 7.34 0.79 2.47
CA ALA A 6 7.08 1.29 1.12
C ALA A 6 5.77 0.76 0.49
N VAL A 7 5.13 -0.29 1.03
CA VAL A 7 4.03 -1.00 0.32
C VAL A 7 2.61 -0.61 0.80
N VAL A 8 2.45 0.42 1.64
CA VAL A 8 1.16 0.64 2.37
C VAL A 8 0.01 1.21 1.52
N VAL A 9 0.15 1.46 0.21
CA VAL A 9 -0.96 2.06 -0.58
C VAL A 9 -1.58 1.14 -1.63
N LEU A 10 -1.10 -0.09 -1.87
CA LEU A 10 -1.74 -0.93 -2.89
C LEU A 10 -2.10 -2.34 -2.39
N ALA A 11 -3.42 -2.53 -2.28
CA ALA A 11 -4.12 -3.81 -2.20
C ALA A 11 -3.88 -4.68 -0.96
N PHE A 12 -4.82 -4.53 -0.01
CA PHE A 12 -5.20 -5.63 0.88
C PHE A 12 -5.65 -6.83 0.03
N ILE A 13 -5.13 -8.02 0.34
CA ILE A 13 -5.77 -9.35 0.43
C ILE A 13 -4.76 -10.42 0.01
N LEU A 14 -4.45 -11.40 0.90
CA LEU A 14 -4.26 -12.80 0.47
C LEU A 14 -4.20 -13.86 1.58
N GLY A 15 -5.08 -14.86 1.40
CA GLY A 15 -5.13 -16.21 1.98
C GLY A 15 -3.80 -16.95 2.06
N MET A 16 -3.29 -17.06 3.28
CA MET A 16 -2.40 -18.08 3.80
C MET A 16 -3.08 -18.51 5.14
N PRO A 17 -2.93 -19.74 5.70
CA PRO A 17 -3.53 -20.09 6.99
C PRO A 17 -2.69 -19.45 8.10
N TRP A 18 -2.60 -18.13 8.02
CA TRP A 18 -2.09 -17.23 9.00
C TRP A 18 -3.35 -16.80 9.70
N ALA A 19 -3.36 -16.79 11.04
CA ALA A 19 -4.41 -16.10 11.75
C ALA A 19 -4.43 -14.68 11.16
N PHE A 20 -5.40 -14.41 10.28
CA PHE A 20 -5.69 -13.05 9.89
C PHE A 20 -6.08 -12.42 11.21
N ALA A 21 -5.16 -11.70 11.83
CA ALA A 21 -5.58 -10.48 12.49
C ALA A 21 -6.24 -9.68 11.36
N GLU A 22 -7.53 -9.92 11.14
CA GLU A 22 -8.39 -9.10 10.29
C GLU A 22 -8.05 -7.68 10.69
N ARG A 23 -7.34 -6.94 9.83
CA ARG A 23 -6.86 -5.62 10.21
C ARG A 23 -8.04 -4.68 10.16
N THR A 24 -8.84 -4.69 11.21
CA THR A 24 -9.98 -3.81 11.35
C THR A 24 -9.46 -2.45 11.77
N CYS A 25 -9.64 -1.46 10.91
CA CYS A 25 -9.30 -0.09 11.19
C CYS A 25 -10.57 0.75 11.29
N ARG A 26 -10.62 1.70 12.24
CA ARG A 26 -11.71 2.67 12.38
C ARG A 26 -11.14 4.07 12.42
N THR A 27 -11.72 4.97 11.64
CA THR A 27 -11.38 6.40 11.62
C THR A 27 -12.39 7.15 12.48
N ASP A 28 -11.89 7.95 13.41
CA ASP A 28 -12.73 8.81 14.25
C ASP A 28 -13.08 10.14 13.55
N SER A 29 -13.96 10.92 14.17
CA SER A 29 -14.38 12.24 13.67
C SER A 29 -13.24 13.26 13.60
N PHE A 30 -12.10 12.99 14.24
CA PHE A 30 -10.91 13.83 14.19
C PHE A 30 -9.90 13.37 13.12
N GLY A 31 -10.28 12.39 12.29
CA GLY A 31 -9.45 11.86 11.20
C GLY A 31 -8.32 10.94 11.66
N THR A 32 -8.35 10.48 12.91
CA THR A 32 -7.39 9.49 13.41
C THR A 32 -7.91 8.09 13.14
N THR A 33 -7.15 7.31 12.38
CA THR A 33 -7.44 5.90 12.10
C THR A 33 -6.72 5.02 13.11
N ARG A 34 -7.43 4.12 13.78
CA ARG A 34 -6.87 3.14 14.72
C ARG A 34 -7.17 1.74 14.23
N CYS A 35 -6.16 0.89 14.18
CA CYS A 35 -6.28 -0.50 13.78
C CYS A 35 -6.12 -1.42 15.00
N ASN A 36 -6.72 -2.61 14.95
CA ASN A 36 -6.66 -3.61 16.02
C ASN A 36 -5.25 -4.17 16.28
N ASP A 37 -4.30 -3.98 15.35
CA ASP A 37 -2.88 -4.31 15.55
C ASP A 37 -2.09 -3.22 16.32
N GLY A 38 -2.80 -2.25 16.88
CA GLY A 38 -2.22 -1.14 17.64
C GLY A 38 -1.59 -0.04 16.78
N THR A 39 -1.65 -0.14 15.45
CA THR A 39 -1.22 0.98 14.60
C THR A 39 -2.26 2.09 14.57
N THR A 40 -1.77 3.32 14.55
CA THR A 40 -2.61 4.50 14.35
C THR A 40 -2.07 5.34 13.23
N TYR A 41 -2.95 5.89 12.40
CA TYR A 41 -2.62 6.80 11.32
C TYR A 41 -3.33 8.13 11.51
N ARG A 42 -2.66 9.22 11.15
CA ARG A 42 -3.27 10.55 11.11
C ARG A 42 -2.74 11.33 9.92
N THR A 43 -3.64 11.98 9.20
CA THR A 43 -3.31 12.89 8.10
C THR A 43 -3.41 14.33 8.58
N ASP A 44 -2.38 15.13 8.34
CA ASP A 44 -2.39 16.56 8.66
C ASP A 44 -3.04 17.40 7.54
N SER A 45 -3.23 18.70 7.80
CA SER A 45 -3.82 19.65 6.85
C SER A 45 -2.99 19.84 5.57
N PHE A 46 -1.73 19.42 5.56
CA PHE A 46 -0.84 19.47 4.40
C PHE A 46 -0.84 18.16 3.60
N GLY A 47 -1.68 17.19 3.99
CA GLY A 47 -1.83 15.89 3.33
C GLY A 47 -0.73 14.88 3.69
N THR A 48 0.06 15.13 4.75
CA THR A 48 1.04 14.15 5.22
C THR A 48 0.36 13.18 6.18
N THR A 49 0.42 11.89 5.85
CA THR A 49 -0.06 10.83 6.74
C THR A 49 1.10 10.29 7.56
N ARG A 50 0.92 10.11 8.87
CA ARG A 50 1.93 9.55 9.78
C ARG A 50 1.36 8.40 10.58
N ASP A 51 2.20 7.41 10.88
CA ASP A 51 1.86 6.36 11.83
C ASP A 51 2.48 6.58 13.23
N ASN A 52 2.07 5.79 14.22
CA ASN A 52 2.65 5.81 15.57
C ASN A 52 4.03 5.14 15.68
N ARG A 53 4.63 4.71 14.56
CA ARG A 53 5.98 4.11 14.50
C ARG A 53 7.00 5.09 13.91
N GLY A 54 6.59 6.32 13.62
CA GLY A 54 7.44 7.37 13.07
C GLY A 54 7.59 7.33 11.54
N ASN A 55 6.79 6.52 10.84
CA ASN A 55 6.74 6.56 9.38
C ASN A 55 5.81 7.68 8.92
N SER A 56 6.13 8.29 7.79
CA SER A 56 5.28 9.28 7.15
C SER A 56 5.24 9.12 5.64
N TRP A 57 4.10 9.43 5.04
CA TRP A 57 3.90 9.40 3.60
C TRP A 57 3.17 10.65 3.15
N ARG A 58 3.56 11.19 1.99
CA ARG A 58 2.87 12.32 1.36
C ARG A 58 2.85 12.13 -0.14
N THR A 59 1.70 12.41 -0.75
CA THR A 59 1.51 12.43 -2.21
C THR A 59 1.55 13.87 -2.70
N ASP A 60 2.36 14.14 -3.72
CA ASP A 60 2.44 15.47 -4.36
C ASP A 60 1.34 15.67 -5.41
N SER A 61 1.24 16.89 -5.94
CA SER A 61 0.27 17.26 -6.98
C SER A 61 0.46 16.51 -8.30
N PHE A 62 1.61 15.90 -8.51
CA PHE A 62 1.88 15.08 -9.69
C PHE A 62 1.56 13.61 -9.45
N GLY A 63 1.07 13.22 -8.26
CA GLY A 63 0.71 11.85 -7.92
C GLY A 63 1.89 11.00 -7.43
N THR A 64 3.04 11.59 -7.12
CA THR A 64 4.18 10.86 -6.54
C THR A 64 4.02 10.79 -5.04
N THR A 65 4.01 9.59 -4.48
CA THR A 65 4.01 9.36 -3.03
C THR A 65 5.43 9.14 -2.54
N ARG A 66 5.85 9.84 -1.48
CA ARG A 66 7.17 9.69 -0.86
C ARG A 66 7.04 9.27 0.61
N GLY A 67 7.76 8.22 0.98
CA GLY A 67 7.89 7.74 2.35
C GLY A 67 9.09 8.36 3.07
N SER A 68 9.02 8.46 4.41
CA SER A 68 10.13 8.90 5.27
C SER A 68 11.33 7.96 5.24
N ASP A 69 11.16 6.75 4.74
CA ASP A 69 12.21 5.76 4.52
C ASP A 69 13.00 5.98 3.22
N GLY A 70 12.63 6.98 2.43
CA GLY A 70 13.23 7.27 1.13
C GLY A 70 12.58 6.53 -0.04
N SER A 71 11.54 5.74 0.21
CA SER A 71 10.78 5.11 -0.88
C SER A 71 9.94 6.15 -1.64
N THR A 72 9.77 5.95 -2.94
CA THR A 72 8.84 6.73 -3.75
C THR A 72 8.05 5.86 -4.69
N TYR A 73 6.77 6.14 -4.85
CA TYR A 73 5.87 5.45 -5.77
C TYR A 73 5.15 6.44 -6.65
N ARG A 74 4.95 6.09 -7.91
CA ARG A 74 4.15 6.87 -8.85
C ARG A 74 3.38 5.96 -9.77
N THR A 75 2.09 6.25 -9.93
CA THR A 75 1.24 5.58 -10.93
C THR A 75 1.06 6.51 -12.13
N ASP A 76 1.36 6.00 -13.33
CA ASP A 76 1.17 6.74 -14.58
C ASP A 76 -0.28 6.67 -15.09
N SER A 77 -0.58 7.43 -16.15
CA SER A 77 -1.91 7.47 -16.77
C SER A 77 -2.35 6.14 -17.40
N PHE A 78 -1.43 5.20 -17.60
CA PHE A 78 -1.73 3.86 -18.11
C PHE A 78 -1.94 2.84 -16.98
N GLY A 79 -1.88 3.29 -15.72
CA GLY A 79 -2.08 2.46 -14.53
C GLY A 79 -0.85 1.64 -14.14
N THR A 80 0.34 1.98 -14.62
CA THR A 80 1.58 1.32 -14.17
C THR A 80 2.13 2.08 -12.96
N THR A 81 2.32 1.38 -11.85
CA THR A 81 2.99 1.90 -10.65
C THR A 81 4.47 1.57 -10.72
N ARG A 82 5.34 2.52 -10.39
CA ARG A 82 6.80 2.35 -10.33
C ARG A 82 7.34 2.81 -9.00
N ASP A 83 8.37 2.13 -8.51
CA ASP A 83 9.14 2.55 -7.34
C ASP A 83 10.49 3.21 -7.72
N ASN A 84 11.26 3.66 -6.72
CA ASN A 84 12.61 4.20 -6.94
C ASN A 84 13.72 3.14 -6.97
N GLN A 85 13.37 1.86 -6.90
CA GLN A 85 14.30 0.73 -7.00
C GLN A 85 14.29 0.13 -8.42
N GLY A 86 13.47 0.68 -9.33
CA GLY A 86 13.36 0.21 -10.71
C GLY A 86 12.30 -0.88 -10.90
N ASN A 87 11.50 -1.18 -9.87
CA ASN A 87 10.40 -2.10 -10.00
C ASN A 87 9.16 -1.39 -10.57
N SER A 88 8.34 -2.15 -11.27
CA SER A 88 7.05 -1.70 -11.78
C SER A 88 5.99 -2.77 -11.69
N TRP A 89 4.76 -2.35 -11.46
CA TRP A 89 3.60 -3.23 -11.37
C TRP A 89 2.45 -2.66 -12.17
N ARG A 90 1.68 -3.54 -12.81
CA ARG A 90 0.45 -3.17 -13.51
C ARG A 90 -0.61 -4.24 -13.32
N THR A 91 -1.82 -3.80 -12.98
CA THR A 91 -3.00 -4.65 -12.89
C THR A 91 -3.82 -4.54 -14.18
N ASP A 92 -4.15 -5.67 -14.79
CA ASP A 92 -5.03 -5.71 -15.95
C ASP A 92 -6.52 -5.72 -15.56
N SER A 93 -7.39 -5.56 -16.56
CA SER A 93 -8.85 -5.53 -16.38
C SER A 93 -9.44 -6.83 -15.81
N PHE A 94 -8.67 -7.92 -15.80
CA PHE A 94 -9.07 -9.21 -15.23
C PHE A 94 -8.55 -9.38 -13.80
N GLY A 95 -7.99 -8.33 -13.19
CA GLY A 95 -7.50 -8.35 -11.82
C GLY A 95 -6.16 -9.07 -11.64
N THR A 96 -5.39 -9.24 -12.72
CA THR A 96 -4.03 -9.82 -12.65
C THR A 96 -2.99 -8.70 -12.61
N THR A 97 -2.24 -8.62 -11.52
CA THR A 97 -1.08 -7.74 -11.32
C THR A 97 0.20 -8.46 -11.73
N ARG A 98 1.02 -7.81 -12.57
CA ARG A 98 2.35 -8.32 -12.96
C ARG A 98 3.43 -7.34 -12.53
N GLY A 99 4.47 -7.84 -11.88
CA GLY A 99 5.68 -7.11 -11.50
C GLY A 99 6.82 -7.28 -12.53
N SER A 100 7.69 -6.29 -12.65
CA SER A 100 8.90 -6.36 -13.48
C SER A 100 9.95 -7.35 -12.95
N ASP A 101 9.83 -7.74 -11.69
CA ASP A 101 10.61 -8.82 -11.05
C ASP A 101 10.13 -10.22 -11.42
N GLY A 102 9.09 -10.34 -12.26
CA GLY A 102 8.47 -11.60 -12.67
C GLY A 102 7.33 -12.05 -11.77
N SER A 103 7.08 -11.35 -10.65
CA SER A 103 5.97 -11.66 -9.75
C SER A 103 4.62 -11.50 -10.47
N THR A 104 3.68 -12.39 -10.19
CA THR A 104 2.32 -12.27 -10.73
C THR A 104 1.29 -12.63 -9.69
N CYS A 105 0.36 -11.71 -9.41
CA CYS A 105 -0.76 -11.92 -8.49
C CYS A 105 -2.08 -11.81 -9.24
N ARG A 106 -3.08 -12.62 -8.91
CA ARG A 106 -4.44 -12.51 -9.45
C ARG A 106 -5.48 -12.53 -8.34
N THR A 107 -6.42 -11.59 -8.39
CA THR A 107 -7.60 -11.58 -7.53
C THR A 107 -8.75 -12.29 -8.24
N ASP A 108 -9.39 -13.26 -7.58
CA ASP A 108 -10.60 -13.92 -8.09
C ASP A 108 -11.88 -13.15 -7.73
N SER A 109 -13.02 -13.60 -8.25
CA SER A 109 -14.33 -12.97 -8.03
C SER A 109 -14.80 -13.01 -6.57
N PHE A 110 -14.20 -13.85 -5.73
CA PHE A 110 -14.49 -13.93 -4.31
C PHE A 110 -13.52 -13.08 -3.48
N GLY A 111 -12.63 -12.33 -4.14
CA GLY A 111 -11.61 -11.51 -3.51
C GLY A 111 -10.37 -12.30 -3.11
N THR A 112 -10.27 -13.60 -3.39
CA THR A 112 -9.06 -14.37 -3.06
C THR A 112 -7.95 -13.97 -4.03
N VAL A 113 -6.83 -13.44 -3.52
CA VAL A 113 -5.66 -13.19 -4.35
C VAL A 113 -4.83 -14.49 -4.43
N ARG A 114 -4.02 -14.70 -5.47
CA ARG A 114 -3.00 -15.77 -5.55
C ARG A 114 -1.76 -15.24 -6.26
N CYS A 115 -0.58 -15.43 -5.69
CA CYS A 115 0.69 -14.92 -6.23
C CYS A 115 1.66 -16.05 -6.60
N LYS A 116 2.46 -15.82 -7.64
CA LYS A 116 3.58 -16.67 -8.09
C LYS A 116 4.82 -15.82 -8.34
#